data_AF-A0AAE3LDP1-F1
#
_entry.id   AF-A0AAE3LDP1-F1
#
_cell.length_a   1.000
_cell.length_b   1.000
_cell.length_c   1.000
_cell.angle_alpha   90.00
_cell.angle_beta   90.00
_cell.angle_gamma   90.00
#
_symmetry.space_group_name_H-M   'P 1'
#
loop_
_entity.id
_entity.type
_entity.pdbx_description
1 polymer ?
#
loop_
_entity_poly.entity_id
_entity_poly.type
_entity_poly.pdbx_seq_one_letter_code
_entity_poly.pdbx_strand_id
1 'polypeptide(L)' 'MSKQSKPVIYLDLPSVAAAVALSETTVQQLVREQKFPRPRAISPRRVGWLLREVQEWAEKCPVSEFLPPPNCSRNQR' A
#
# COMPACT_ATOMS: atom_id res chain seq x y z
N MET A 1 23.77 7.78 -8.67
CA MET A 1 22.71 7.30 -9.60
C MET A 1 21.47 8.18 -9.46
N SER A 2 21.28 9.12 -10.37
CA SER A 2 20.05 9.92 -10.44
C SER A 2 18.94 9.04 -10.99
N LYS A 3 18.05 8.55 -10.13
CA LYS A 3 16.82 7.89 -10.59
C LYS A 3 15.95 8.96 -11.22
N GLN A 4 15.98 9.05 -12.55
CA GLN A 4 15.03 9.87 -13.30
C GLN A 4 13.64 9.28 -13.08
N SER A 5 12.87 9.87 -12.16
CA SER A 5 11.49 9.50 -11.87
C SER A 5 10.61 9.97 -13.00
N LYS A 6 10.37 9.09 -13.98
CA LYS A 6 9.28 9.26 -14.94
C LYS A 6 7.98 9.41 -14.12
N PRO A 7 7.09 10.39 -14.40
CA PRO A 7 5.87 10.54 -13.62
C PRO A 7 5.02 9.28 -13.76
N VAL A 8 4.91 8.51 -12.68
CA VAL A 8 4.12 7.28 -12.64
C VAL A 8 2.68 7.67 -12.30
N ILE A 9 1.80 7.58 -13.29
CA ILE A 9 0.37 7.92 -13.12
C ILE A 9 -0.41 6.70 -12.59
N TYR A 10 -0.12 5.53 -13.14
CA TYR A 10 -0.79 4.28 -12.81
C TYR A 10 0.19 3.24 -12.25
N LEU A 11 -0.26 2.51 -11.24
CA LEU A 11 0.41 1.36 -10.65
C LEU A 11 -0.36 0.09 -11.01
N ASP A 12 0.35 -0.95 -11.42
CA ASP A 12 -0.16 -2.30 -11.52
C ASP A 12 -0.17 -3.00 -10.15
N LEU A 13 -0.81 -4.16 -10.05
CA LEU A 13 -0.98 -4.88 -8.78
C LEU A 13 0.32 -5.09 -7.99
N PRO A 14 1.43 -5.60 -8.58
CA PRO A 14 2.68 -5.79 -7.84
C PRO A 14 3.28 -4.45 -7.37
N SER A 15 3.18 -3.40 -8.20
CA SER A 15 3.67 -2.07 -7.82
C SER A 15 2.85 -1.45 -6.70
N VAL A 16 1.53 -1.63 -6.70
CA VAL A 16 0.67 -1.21 -5.58
C VAL A 16 1.04 -1.97 -4.31
N ALA A 17 1.14 -3.30 -4.39
CA ALA A 17 1.51 -4.16 -3.27
C ALA A 17 2.85 -3.73 -2.65
N ALA A 18 3.86 -3.48 -3.48
CA ALA A 18 5.15 -2.95 -3.05
C ALA A 18 5.03 -1.55 -2.42
N ALA A 19 4.23 -0.65 -2.99
CA ALA A 19 4.04 0.71 -2.49
C ALA A 19 3.37 0.75 -1.11
N VAL A 20 2.42 -0.15 -0.83
CA VAL A 20 1.72 -0.21 0.46
C VAL A 20 2.32 -1.24 1.43
N ALA A 21 3.45 -1.85 1.08
CA ALA A 21 4.12 -2.90 1.86
C ALA A 21 3.19 -4.08 2.25
N LEU A 22 2.26 -4.45 1.37
CA LEU A 22 1.36 -5.59 1.54
C LEU A 22 1.57 -6.62 0.42
N SER A 23 1.09 -7.84 0.63
CA SER A 23 1.07 -8.85 -0.43
C SER A 23 -0.02 -8.56 -1.47
N GLU A 24 0.17 -9.02 -2.71
CA GLU A 24 -0.83 -8.87 -3.78
C GLU A 24 -2.19 -9.46 -3.40
N THR A 25 -2.19 -10.61 -2.71
CA THR A 25 -3.41 -11.28 -2.23
C THR A 25 -4.12 -10.43 -1.18
N THR A 26 -3.38 -9.81 -0.25
CA THR A 26 -3.96 -8.87 0.71
C THR A 26 -4.58 -7.66 0.03
N VAL A 27 -3.90 -7.06 -0.96
CA VAL A 27 -4.46 -5.93 -1.73
C VAL A 27 -5.74 -6.34 -2.44
N GLN A 28 -5.75 -7.49 -3.13
CA GLN A 28 -6.95 -8.02 -3.77
C GLN A 28 -8.09 -8.27 -2.79
N GLN A 29 -7.78 -8.79 -1.59
CA GLN A 29 -8.75 -8.99 -0.53
C GLN A 29 -9.34 -7.65 -0.06
N LEU A 30 -8.51 -6.64 0.21
CA LEU A 30 -8.98 -5.31 0.63
C LEU A 30 -9.85 -4.63 -0.44
N VAL A 31 -9.53 -4.83 -1.72
CA VAL A 31 -10.36 -4.37 -2.84
C VAL A 31 -11.73 -5.05 -2.82
N ARG A 32 -11.78 -6.38 -2.61
CA ARG A 32 -13.05 -7.13 -2.47
C ARG A 32 -13.86 -6.67 -1.27
N GLU A 33 -13.18 -6.37 -0.15
CA GLU A 33 -13.79 -5.83 1.06
C GLU A 33 -14.15 -4.33 0.97
N GLN A 34 -13.90 -3.69 -0.18
CA GLN A 34 -14.14 -2.25 -0.41
C GLN A 34 -13.36 -1.32 0.55
N LYS A 35 -12.30 -1.84 1.18
CA LYS A 35 -11.39 -1.10 2.07
C LYS A 35 -10.21 -0.48 1.35
N PHE A 36 -10.03 -0.79 0.07
CA PHE A 36 -8.98 -0.26 -0.80
C PHE A 36 -9.59 0.36 -2.07
N PRO A 37 -8.93 1.35 -2.70
CA PRO A 37 -9.39 1.91 -3.97
C PRO A 37 -9.66 0.84 -5.03
N ARG A 38 -10.74 1.01 -5.79
CA ARG A 38 -11.11 0.06 -6.84
C ARG A 38 -10.15 0.16 -8.05
N PRO A 39 -9.72 -0.97 -8.63
CA PRO A 39 -8.91 -0.97 -9.84
C PRO A 39 -9.66 -0.29 -11.00
N ARG A 40 -8.93 0.50 -11.78
CA ARG A 40 -9.42 1.13 -13.00
C ARG A 40 -8.96 0.33 -14.21
N ALA A 41 -9.86 0.14 -15.18
CA ALA A 41 -9.49 -0.47 -16.45
C ALA A 41 -8.64 0.51 -17.26
N ILE A 42 -7.36 0.18 -17.48
CA ILE A 42 -6.45 0.94 -18.34
C ILE A 42 -6.56 0.43 -19.79
N SER A 43 -6.76 -0.88 -19.94
CA SER A 43 -7.04 -1.55 -21.20
C SER A 43 -7.95 -2.75 -20.96
N PRO A 44 -8.48 -3.41 -22.02
CA PRO A 44 -9.38 -4.57 -21.86
C PRO A 44 -8.80 -5.73 -21.04
N ARG A 45 -7.47 -5.84 -20.96
CA ARG A 45 -6.76 -6.91 -20.21
C ARG A 45 -5.87 -6.36 -19.10
N ARG A 46 -5.89 -5.05 -18.84
CA ARG A 46 -5.03 -4.43 -17.83
C ARG A 46 -5.83 -3.50 -16.94
N VAL A 47 -5.70 -3.74 -15.65
CA VAL A 47 -6.19 -2.85 -14.61
C VAL A 47 -5.01 -2.17 -13.90
N GLY A 48 -5.27 -1.04 -13.28
CA GLY A 48 -4.31 -0.39 -12.39
C GLY A 48 -4.96 0.65 -11.51
N TRP A 49 -4.16 1.23 -10.62
CA TRP A 49 -4.58 2.21 -9.63
C TRP A 49 -3.87 3.53 -9.87
N LEU A 50 -4.57 4.64 -9.64
CA LEU A 50 -3.91 5.93 -9.65
C LEU A 50 -2.99 6.03 -8.42
N LEU A 51 -1.74 6.46 -8.65
CA LEU A 51 -0.78 6.66 -7.56
C LEU A 51 -1.34 7.58 -6.47
N ARG A 52 -2.05 8.64 -6.88
CA ARG A 52 -2.72 9.57 -5.97
C ARG A 52 -3.77 8.88 -5.09
N GLU A 53 -4.60 8.00 -5.64
CA GLU A 53 -5.65 7.32 -4.85
C GLU A 53 -5.04 6.36 -3.82
N VAL A 54 -3.95 5.68 -4.19
CA VAL A 54 -3.21 4.81 -3.28
C VAL A 54 -2.55 5.63 -2.16
N GLN A 55 -1.99 6.79 -2.48
CA GLN A 55 -1.41 7.69 -1.50
C GLN A 55 -2.47 8.26 -0.55
N GLU A 56 -3.60 8.75 -1.07
CA GLU A 56 -4.71 9.26 -0.26
C GLU A 56 -5.30 8.17 0.66
N TRP A 57 -5.30 6.90 0.22
CA TRP A 57 -5.66 5.78 1.08
C TRP A 57 -4.64 5.56 2.20
N ALA A 58 -3.34 5.58 1.88
CA ALA A 58 -2.27 5.39 2.86
C ALA A 58 -2.26 6.50 3.92
N GLU A 59 -2.57 7.73 3.53
CA GLU A 59 -2.70 8.88 4.44
C GLU A 59 -3.90 8.76 5.40
N LYS A 60 -4.92 7.96 5.04
CA LYS A 60 -6.07 7.68 5.90
C LYS A 60 -5.86 6.51 6.85
N CYS A 61 -4.78 5.73 6.68
CA CYS A 61 -4.48 4.63 7.59
C CYS A 61 -4.25 5.18 9.01
N PRO A 62 -4.87 4.57 10.04
CA PRO A 62 -4.70 5.04 11.40
C PRO A 62 -3.24 4.89 11.85
N VAL A 63 -2.78 5.84 12.66
CA VAL A 63 -1.47 5.75 13.30
C VAL A 63 -1.49 4.52 14.20
N SER A 64 -0.45 3.70 14.10
CA SER A 64 -0.32 2.52 14.94
C SER A 64 -0.15 2.92 16.40
N GLU A 65 -1.04 2.43 17.26
CA GLU A 65 -0.95 2.55 18.72
C GLU A 65 -0.22 1.34 19.36
N PHE A 66 0.57 0.58 18.59
CA PHE A 66 1.38 -0.53 19.13
C PHE A 66 2.53 0.03 19.98
N LEU A 67 2.21 0.56 21.15
CA LEU A 67 3.19 0.83 22.18
C LEU A 67 3.80 -0.52 22.59
N PRO A 68 5.14 -0.64 22.65
CA PRO A 68 5.73 -1.80 23.28
C PRO A 68 5.16 -1.91 24.71
N PRO A 69 4.80 -3.12 25.17
CA PRO A 69 4.27 -3.28 26.52
C PRO A 69 5.25 -2.69 27.55
N PRO A 70 4.75 -2.10 28.65
CA PRO A 70 5.54 -1.28 29.59
C PRO A 70 6.77 -1.96 30.19
N ASN A 71 6.88 -3.29 30.13
CA ASN A 71 7.99 -4.06 30.71
C ASN A 71 8.98 -4.61 29.67
N CYS A 72 9.08 -4.03 28.47
CA CYS A 72 10.07 -4.46 27.46
C CYS A 72 11.51 -3.97 27.77
N SER A 73 11.92 -4.05 29.03
CA SER A 73 13.33 -3.93 29.44
C SER A 73 13.98 -5.31 29.42
N ARG A 74 14.86 -5.54 28.44
CA ARG A 74 15.76 -6.71 28.41
C ARG A 74 16.64 -6.67 29.67
N ASN A 75 16.43 -7.62 30.58
CA ASN A 75 17.22 -7.79 31.79
C ASN A 75 18.69 -8.02 31.39
N GLN A 76 19.56 -7.03 31.62
CA GLN A 76 21.00 -7.20 31.48
C GLN A 76 21.48 -7.92 32.75
N ARG A 77 21.65 -9.24 32.65
CA ARG A 77 22.44 -10.03 33.60
C ARG A 77 23.77 -10.37 32.95
#